data_AF-A0A528D133-F1
#
_entry.id   AF-A0A528D133-F1
#
_cell.length_a   1.000
_cell.length_b   1.000
_cell.length_c   1.000
_cell.angle_alpha   90.00
_cell.angle_beta   90.00
_cell.angle_gamma   90.00
#
_symmetry.space_group_name_H-M   'P 1'
#
loop_
_entity.id
_entity.type
_entity.pdbx_description
1 polymer ?
#
loop_
_entity_poly.entity_id
_entity_poly.type
_entity_poly.pdbx_seq_one_letter_code
_entity_poly.pdbx_strand_id
1 'polypeptide(L)'
;RIGSMVADLVTQQQTITAADLDAIMQIGNSTLRPYNRSTPEIIITAIQVTDETTPRVLVVWSRKMVSGAFSAAAAKNSVTNVPPALAIKGTFLIRVESNLAYQPIITWSVD
;
A
#
# COMPACT_ATOMS: atom_id res chain seq x y z
N ARG A 1 9.13 7.30 -0.55
CA ARG A 1 8.73 7.93 -1.82
C ARG A 1 7.71 7.08 -2.59
N ILE A 2 7.91 5.77 -2.75
CA ILE A 2 6.93 4.89 -3.43
C ILE A 2 5.54 4.99 -2.79
N GLY A 3 5.45 4.78 -1.46
CA GLY A 3 4.18 4.81 -0.75
C GLY A 3 3.39 6.12 -0.93
N SER A 4 4.06 7.28 -0.90
CA SER A 4 3.41 8.58 -1.09
C SER A 4 2.90 8.79 -2.52
N MET A 5 3.65 8.36 -3.54
CA MET A 5 3.21 8.46 -4.94
C MET A 5 2.04 7.53 -5.24
N VAL A 6 2.11 6.28 -4.75
CA VAL A 6 1.02 5.32 -4.91
C VAL A 6 -0.24 5.81 -4.19
N ALA A 7 -0.12 6.32 -2.97
CA ALA A 7 -1.26 6.86 -2.22
C ALA A 7 -1.95 8.00 -2.97
N ASP A 8 -1.16 8.96 -3.47
CA ASP A 8 -1.66 10.11 -4.23
C ASP A 8 -2.41 9.67 -5.49
N LEU A 9 -1.78 8.83 -6.32
CA LEU A 9 -2.41 8.30 -7.55
C LEU A 9 -3.68 7.50 -7.29
N VAL A 10 -3.75 6.75 -6.19
CA VAL A 10 -4.97 6.02 -5.78
C VAL A 10 -6.08 7.00 -5.41
N THR A 11 -5.76 8.04 -4.63
CA THR A 11 -6.75 9.03 -4.19
C THR A 11 -7.27 9.94 -5.30
N GLN A 12 -6.56 10.03 -6.43
CA GLN A 12 -7.01 10.75 -7.63
C GLN A 12 -8.01 9.96 -8.49
N GLN A 13 -8.17 8.64 -8.26
CA GLN A 13 -9.09 7.82 -9.03
C GLN A 13 -10.54 8.07 -8.60
N GLN A 14 -11.42 8.31 -9.57
CA GLN A 14 -12.87 8.43 -9.31
C GLN A 14 -13.52 7.07 -9.04
N THR A 15 -12.95 6.00 -9.58
CA THR A 15 -13.42 4.63 -9.42
C THR A 15 -12.21 3.74 -9.17
N ILE A 16 -12.33 2.80 -8.22
CA ILE A 16 -11.25 1.89 -7.88
C ILE A 16 -11.49 0.55 -8.57
N THR A 17 -10.63 0.21 -9.54
CA THR A 17 -10.58 -1.13 -10.12
C THR A 17 -9.28 -1.84 -9.76
N ALA A 18 -9.29 -3.17 -9.77
CA ALA A 18 -8.10 -3.98 -9.53
C ALA A 18 -6.98 -3.68 -10.55
N ALA A 19 -7.35 -3.45 -11.81
CA ALA A 19 -6.40 -3.16 -12.88
C ALA A 19 -5.71 -1.80 -12.69
N ASP A 20 -6.45 -0.77 -12.27
CA ASP A 20 -5.87 0.55 -12.02
C ASP A 20 -4.89 0.50 -10.84
N LEU A 21 -5.24 -0.22 -9.77
CA LEU A 21 -4.35 -0.40 -8.63
C LEU A 21 -3.07 -1.17 -9.03
N ASP A 22 -3.17 -2.16 -9.91
CA ASP A 22 -1.99 -2.86 -10.45
C ASP A 22 -1.09 -1.91 -11.23
N ALA A 23 -1.67 -1.14 -12.14
CA ALA A 23 -0.94 -0.16 -12.94
C ALA A 23 -0.25 0.89 -12.05
N ILE A 24 -0.94 1.41 -11.03
CA ILE A 24 -0.37 2.36 -10.08
C ILE A 24 0.79 1.74 -9.29
N MET A 25 0.67 0.49 -8.82
CA MET A 25 1.77 -0.19 -8.13
C MET A 25 2.98 -0.42 -9.07
N GLN A 26 2.73 -0.71 -10.35
CA GLN A 26 3.79 -0.82 -11.36
C GLN A 26 4.49 0.53 -11.62
N ILE A 27 3.75 1.64 -11.65
CA ILE A 27 4.33 2.99 -11.72
C ILE A 27 5.21 3.23 -10.48
N GLY A 28 4.72 2.88 -9.28
CA GLY A 28 5.50 2.96 -8.05
C GLY A 28 6.82 2.18 -8.14
N ASN A 29 6.79 0.96 -8.68
CA ASN A 29 7.98 0.14 -8.89
C ASN A 29 8.94 0.73 -9.94
N SER A 30 8.43 1.31 -11.03
CA SER A 30 9.27 1.86 -12.10
C SER A 30 10.13 3.03 -11.63
N THR A 31 9.69 3.76 -10.61
CA THR A 31 10.46 4.87 -10.00
C THR A 31 11.76 4.43 -9.32
N LEU A 32 11.95 3.13 -9.07
CA LEU A 32 13.22 2.60 -8.56
C LEU A 32 14.27 2.45 -9.66
N ARG A 33 13.92 2.52 -10.95
CA ARG A 33 14.91 2.36 -12.03
C ARG A 33 16.01 3.43 -11.93
N PRO A 34 17.29 3.05 -12.14
CA PRO A 34 17.77 1.77 -12.67
C PRO A 34 17.96 0.64 -11.62
N TYR A 35 17.67 0.85 -10.34
CA TYR A 35 17.80 -0.18 -9.31
C TYR A 35 16.83 -1.35 -9.59
N ASN A 36 17.38 -2.51 -9.93
CA ASN A 36 16.63 -3.73 -10.29
C ASN A 36 17.00 -4.95 -9.44
N ARG A 37 17.79 -4.76 -8.36
CA ARG A 37 18.27 -5.86 -7.51
C ARG A 37 17.21 -6.41 -6.57
N SER A 38 16.11 -5.70 -6.41
CA SER A 38 15.00 -6.11 -5.55
C SER A 38 13.72 -5.47 -6.06
N THR A 39 12.62 -6.19 -5.93
CA THR A 39 11.27 -5.68 -6.24
C THR A 39 10.63 -5.23 -4.94
N PRO A 40 10.08 -4.00 -4.86
CA PRO A 40 9.38 -3.54 -3.67
C PRO A 40 8.09 -4.35 -3.50
N GLU A 41 7.80 -4.68 -2.25
CA GLU A 41 6.45 -5.03 -1.83
C GLU A 41 5.66 -3.72 -1.64
N ILE A 42 4.46 -3.66 -2.19
CA ILE A 42 3.55 -2.53 -2.03
C ILE A 42 2.20 -3.08 -1.58
N ILE A 43 1.66 -2.54 -0.50
CA ILE A 43 0.34 -2.90 0.04
C ILE A 43 -0.51 -1.64 0.12
N ILE A 44 -1.68 -1.69 -0.51
CA ILE A 44 -2.69 -0.63 -0.49
C ILE A 44 -3.89 -1.16 0.30
N THR A 45 -4.31 -0.43 1.32
CA THR A 45 -5.48 -0.76 2.15
C THR A 45 -6.41 0.44 2.17
N ALA A 46 -7.65 0.26 1.71
CA ALA A 46 -8.71 1.20 2.02
C ALA A 46 -9.33 0.84 3.37
N ILE A 47 -9.43 1.83 4.23
CA ILE A 47 -9.89 1.71 5.61
C ILE A 47 -11.07 2.65 5.81
N GLN A 48 -12.12 2.14 6.43
CA GLN A 48 -13.24 2.93 6.92
C GLN A 48 -13.22 2.92 8.44
N VAL A 49 -13.30 4.12 9.03
CA VAL A 49 -13.70 4.28 10.43
C VAL A 49 -15.22 4.38 10.45
N THR A 50 -15.91 3.43 11.07
CA THR A 50 -17.38 3.42 11.11
C THR A 50 -17.93 4.62 11.88
N ASP A 51 -19.20 4.95 11.67
CA ASP A 51 -19.90 6.08 12.31
C ASP A 51 -20.85 5.63 13.45
N GLU A 52 -20.61 4.44 14.00
CA GLU A 52 -21.36 3.96 15.17
C GLU A 52 -20.83 4.61 16.48
N THR A 53 -21.58 4.47 17.58
CA THR A 53 -21.23 5.10 18.87
C THR A 53 -19.85 4.69 19.39
N THR A 54 -19.41 3.46 19.09
CA THR A 54 -18.03 3.00 19.29
C THR A 54 -17.42 2.67 17.94
N PRO A 55 -16.67 3.61 17.33
CA PRO A 55 -16.13 3.42 15.98
C PRO A 55 -15.24 2.17 15.88
N ARG A 56 -15.45 1.40 14.81
CA ARG A 56 -14.59 0.30 14.39
C ARG A 56 -13.78 0.74 13.18
N VAL A 57 -12.55 0.25 13.10
CA VAL A 57 -11.63 0.51 12.00
C VAL A 57 -11.59 -0.74 11.13
N LEU A 58 -12.21 -0.69 9.96
CA LEU A 58 -12.44 -1.86 9.10
C LEU A 58 -11.76 -1.69 7.75
N VAL A 59 -11.27 -2.80 7.21
CA VAL A 59 -10.76 -2.86 5.83
C VAL A 59 -11.92 -2.92 4.84
N VAL A 60 -11.98 -1.96 3.91
CA VAL A 60 -13.00 -1.93 2.85
C VAL A 60 -12.57 -2.81 1.67
N TRP A 61 -11.32 -2.67 1.28
CA TRP A 61 -10.64 -3.50 0.29
C TRP A 61 -9.14 -3.39 0.52
N SER A 62 -8.40 -4.35 -0.02
CA SER A 62 -6.95 -4.29 -0.02
C SER A 62 -6.39 -4.92 -1.28
N ARG A 63 -5.19 -4.48 -1.66
CA ARG A 63 -4.45 -5.05 -2.77
C ARG A 63 -2.96 -4.94 -2.48
N LYS A 64 -2.21 -5.99 -2.82
CA LYS A 64 -0.76 -6.02 -2.68
C LYS A 64 -0.09 -6.47 -3.96
N MET A 65 1.13 -5.99 -4.15
CA MET A 65 2.09 -6.47 -5.12
C MET A 65 3.30 -7.02 -4.35
N VAL A 66 3.61 -8.29 -4.56
CA VAL A 66 4.79 -8.96 -3.99
C VAL A 66 5.51 -9.66 -5.12
N SER A 67 6.80 -9.36 -5.32
CA SER A 67 7.60 -9.94 -6.41
C SER A 67 6.94 -9.81 -7.80
N GLY A 68 6.20 -8.71 -8.03
CA GLY A 68 5.47 -8.45 -9.27
C GLY A 68 4.13 -9.17 -9.43
N ALA A 69 3.75 -10.03 -8.48
CA ALA A 69 2.45 -10.70 -8.47
C ALA A 69 1.44 -9.92 -7.62
N PHE A 70 0.20 -9.84 -8.11
CA PHE A 70 -0.89 -9.09 -7.47
C PHE A 70 -1.87 -10.01 -6.75
N SER A 71 -2.28 -9.61 -5.55
CA SER A 71 -3.26 -10.36 -4.75
C SER A 71 -3.97 -9.45 -3.74
N ALA A 72 -4.98 -9.98 -3.04
CA ALA A 72 -5.54 -9.30 -1.87
C ALA A 72 -4.55 -9.34 -0.69
N ALA A 73 -4.59 -8.32 0.16
CA ALA A 73 -3.84 -8.29 1.42
C ALA A 73 -4.77 -8.64 2.59
N ALA A 74 -5.13 -7.67 3.43
CA ALA A 74 -6.10 -7.87 4.50
C ALA A 74 -7.50 -8.14 3.94
N ALA A 75 -8.21 -9.11 4.53
CA ALA A 75 -9.56 -9.47 4.12
C ALA A 75 -10.55 -8.31 4.31
N LYS A 76 -11.54 -8.22 3.42
CA LYS A 76 -12.63 -7.25 3.56
C LYS A 76 -13.34 -7.45 4.91
N ASN A 77 -13.73 -6.34 5.55
CA ASN A 77 -14.36 -6.25 6.85
C ASN A 77 -13.53 -6.77 8.04
N SER A 78 -12.25 -7.10 7.84
CA SER A 78 -11.36 -7.39 8.97
C SER A 78 -11.09 -6.11 9.76
N VAL A 79 -10.91 -6.28 11.07
CA VAL A 79 -10.52 -5.18 11.97
C VAL A 79 -9.05 -4.86 11.72
N THR A 80 -8.73 -3.57 11.63
CA THR A 80 -7.36 -3.06 11.55
C THR A 80 -7.19 -1.89 12.51
N ASN A 81 -6.00 -1.29 12.52
CA ASN A 81 -5.65 -0.19 13.40
C ASN A 81 -5.18 1.00 12.56
N VAL A 82 -5.43 2.19 13.09
CA VAL A 82 -4.87 3.45 12.61
C VAL A 82 -4.35 4.23 13.82
N PRO A 83 -3.40 5.17 13.65
CA PRO A 83 -3.01 6.09 14.71
C PRO A 83 -4.24 6.73 15.37
N PRO A 84 -4.28 6.89 16.72
CA PRO A 84 -5.46 7.41 17.41
C PRO A 84 -5.95 8.76 16.87
N ALA A 85 -5.02 9.63 16.44
CA ALA A 85 -5.34 10.92 15.83
C ALA A 85 -6.10 10.81 14.49
N LEU A 86 -6.04 9.66 13.82
CA LEU A 86 -6.73 9.38 12.56
C LEU A 86 -8.00 8.53 12.76
N ALA A 87 -8.28 8.07 13.97
CA ALA A 87 -9.45 7.27 14.32
C ALA A 87 -10.72 8.14 14.47
N ILE A 88 -10.96 9.03 13.52
CA ILE A 88 -12.09 9.97 13.51
C ILE A 88 -13.28 9.28 12.84
N LYS A 89 -14.43 9.24 13.53
CA LYS A 89 -15.67 8.61 13.04
C LYS A 89 -16.04 9.07 11.62
N GLY A 90 -16.53 8.14 10.80
CA GLY A 90 -16.94 8.41 9.42
C GLY A 90 -15.80 8.68 8.43
N THR A 91 -14.53 8.64 8.86
CA THR A 91 -13.40 8.94 7.96
C THR A 91 -13.06 7.74 7.09
N PHE A 92 -12.74 8.02 5.83
CA PHE A 92 -12.17 7.07 4.87
C PHE A 92 -10.69 7.36 4.66
N LEU A 93 -9.85 6.33 4.73
CA LEU A 93 -8.40 6.45 4.68
C LEU A 93 -7.83 5.47 3.65
N ILE A 94 -6.80 5.93 2.92
CA ILE A 94 -5.95 5.07 2.10
C ILE A 94 -4.61 4.93 2.82
N ARG A 95 -4.28 3.71 3.25
CA ARG A 95 -2.96 3.37 3.78
C ARG A 95 -2.15 2.69 2.68
N VAL A 96 -0.95 3.20 2.43
CA VAL A 96 0.03 2.55 1.55
C VAL A 96 1.29 2.24 2.33
N GLU A 97 1.67 0.97 2.30
CA GLU A 97 2.89 0.46 2.90
C GLU A 97 3.80 -0.02 1.76
N SER A 98 5.08 0.35 1.82
CA SER A 98 6.08 -0.09 0.84
C SER A 98 7.31 -0.62 1.54
N ASN A 99 7.71 -1.84 1.23
CA ASN A 99 8.90 -2.48 1.77
C ASN A 99 9.86 -2.85 0.63
N LEU A 100 11.16 -2.60 0.81
CA LEU A 100 12.19 -2.92 -0.18
C LEU A 100 13.38 -3.53 0.55
N ALA A 101 13.65 -4.81 0.28
CA ALA A 101 14.83 -5.50 0.79
C ALA A 101 16.09 -5.02 0.04
N TYR A 102 16.63 -3.87 0.43
CA TYR A 102 17.76 -3.22 -0.25
C TYR A 102 19.02 -4.08 -0.24
N GLN A 103 19.65 -4.24 -1.43
CA GLN A 103 20.92 -4.94 -1.62
C GLN A 103 22.04 -3.96 -2.00
N PRO A 104 23.06 -3.77 -1.13
CA PRO A 104 24.17 -2.84 -1.39
C PRO A 104 24.99 -3.22 -2.62
N ILE A 105 25.35 -2.24 -3.45
CA ILE A 105 26.12 -2.42 -4.70
C ILE A 105 27.52 -3.01 -4.46
N ILE A 106 28.11 -2.80 -3.27
CA ILE A 106 29.43 -3.29 -2.92
C ILE A 106 29.27 -4.57 -2.11
N THR A 107 29.55 -5.73 -2.71
CA THR A 107 29.91 -6.93 -1.96
C THR A 107 31.40 -6.82 -1.66
N TRP A 108 31.76 -6.57 -0.40
CA TRP A 108 33.15 -6.76 0.01
C TRP A 108 33.45 -8.26 -0.12
N SER A 109 34.24 -8.63 -1.13
CA SER A 109 34.88 -9.94 -1.14
C SER A 109 35.84 -9.97 0.05
N VAL A 110 35.64 -10.92 0.96
CA VAL A 110 36.66 -11.25 1.95
C VAL A 110 37.85 -11.82 1.17
N ASP A 111 39.00 -11.16 1.29
CA ASP A 111 40.30 -11.69 0.90
C ASP A 111 40.73 -12.81 1.86
#